data_AF-A0A7S1TNR6-F1
#
_entry.id   AF-A0A7S1TNR6-F1
#
_cell.length_a   1.000
_cell.length_b   1.000
_cell.length_c   1.000
_cell.angle_alpha   90.00
_cell.angle_beta   90.00
_cell.angle_gamma   90.00
#
_symmetry.space_group_name_H-M   'P 1'
#
loop_
_entity.id
_entity.type
_entity.pdbx_description
1 polymer ?
#
loop_
_entity_poly.entity_id
_entity_poly.type
_entity_poly.pdbx_seq_one_letter_code
_entity_poly.pdbx_strand_id
1 'polypeptide(L)'
;VRNPFSRLLSAYLSRMAAPADVESVEYEAVVEYLYGPKGKLEWIMGGRVRLNFTTFIRQLGENGNHPFRQHVLWQQQAKECALERLDIDFVGRLEQSEADSTAVLRKIGIPEETLPSADAINNPGTSAASRLSEFYTPELVEIVQKLYQGDFERFGYSLELPSDAPASPATRSASTGSTSIPKN
;
A
#
# COMPACT_ATOMS: atom_id res chain seq x y z
N VAL A 1 -7.71 -1.91 -2.96
CA VAL A 1 -6.84 -0.93 -2.27
C VAL A 1 -6.55 -1.38 -0.85
N ARG A 2 -5.62 -0.73 -0.16
CA ARG A 2 -5.17 -1.06 1.20
C ARG A 2 -4.76 0.22 1.92
N ASN A 3 -4.82 0.24 3.25
CA ASN A 3 -4.34 1.35 4.08
C ASN A 3 -2.90 1.72 3.69
N PRO A 4 -2.60 3.01 3.39
CA PRO A 4 -1.30 3.42 2.85
C PRO A 4 -0.10 3.02 3.71
N PHE A 5 -0.20 3.14 5.04
CA PHE A 5 0.90 2.75 5.95
C PHE A 5 1.21 1.25 5.85
N SER A 6 0.18 0.41 5.96
CA SER A 6 0.35 -1.05 5.89
C SER A 6 0.78 -1.53 4.50
N ARG A 7 0.33 -0.86 3.44
CA ARG A 7 0.75 -1.16 2.07
C ARG A 7 2.23 -0.87 1.88
N LEU A 8 2.69 0.30 2.30
CA LEU A 8 4.09 0.69 2.10
C LEU A 8 5.05 -0.17 2.92
N LEU A 9 4.72 -0.45 4.18
CA LEU A 9 5.52 -1.37 4.99
C LEU A 9 5.53 -2.78 4.37
N SER A 10 4.39 -3.24 3.84
CA SER A 10 4.35 -4.53 3.13
C SER A 10 5.25 -4.55 1.91
N ALA A 11 5.28 -3.46 1.12
CA ALA A 11 6.15 -3.36 -0.05
C ALA A 11 7.64 -3.34 0.34
N TYR A 12 7.99 -2.63 1.40
CA TYR A 12 9.35 -2.64 1.94
C TYR A 12 9.77 -4.05 2.41
N LEU A 13 8.93 -4.70 3.21
CA LEU A 13 9.23 -6.03 3.75
C LEU A 13 9.40 -7.08 2.65
N SER A 14 8.59 -7.01 1.59
CA SER A 14 8.64 -7.97 0.49
C SER A 14 9.70 -7.70 -0.56
N ARG A 15 10.24 -6.48 -0.69
CA ARG A 15 11.17 -6.13 -1.79
C ARG A 15 12.51 -5.57 -1.36
N MET A 16 12.62 -5.07 -0.14
CA MET A 16 13.82 -4.37 0.33
C MET A 16 14.43 -5.03 1.57
N ALA A 17 13.61 -5.73 2.37
CA ALA A 17 14.08 -6.42 3.57
C ALA A 17 14.26 -7.93 3.40
N ALA A 18 13.52 -8.56 2.48
CA ALA A 18 13.56 -9.99 2.26
C ALA A 18 14.92 -10.43 1.67
N PRO A 19 15.60 -11.45 2.25
CA PRO A 19 16.93 -11.87 1.82
C PRO A 19 17.05 -12.22 0.33
N ALA A 20 15.99 -12.79 -0.27
CA ALA A 20 15.96 -13.16 -1.68
C ALA A 20 15.87 -11.95 -2.63
N ASP A 21 15.39 -10.80 -2.17
CA ASP A 21 15.19 -9.59 -3.00
C ASP A 21 16.38 -8.61 -2.92
N VAL A 22 17.28 -8.77 -1.94
CA VAL A 22 18.53 -7.97 -1.81
C VAL A 22 19.51 -8.23 -2.96
N GLU A 23 19.28 -9.29 -3.75
CA GLU A 23 20.04 -9.66 -4.95
C GLU A 23 19.34 -9.26 -6.26
N SER A 24 18.19 -8.57 -6.20
CA SER A 24 17.46 -8.14 -7.39
C SER A 24 18.14 -6.96 -8.10
N VAL A 25 17.99 -6.89 -9.43
CA VAL A 25 18.48 -5.77 -10.25
C VAL A 25 17.83 -4.45 -9.82
N GLU A 26 16.57 -4.52 -9.40
CA GLU A 26 15.83 -3.41 -8.82
C GLU A 26 16.50 -2.90 -7.55
N TYR A 27 16.90 -3.80 -6.64
CA TYR A 27 17.58 -3.43 -5.41
C TYR A 27 18.98 -2.86 -5.68
N GLU A 28 19.73 -3.42 -6.63
CA GLU A 28 21.04 -2.89 -7.05
C GLU A 28 20.92 -1.43 -7.54
N ALA A 29 19.95 -1.15 -8.42
CA ALA A 29 19.73 0.19 -8.95
C ALA A 29 19.37 1.21 -7.84
N VAL A 30 18.63 0.76 -6.82
CA VAL A 30 18.31 1.59 -5.66
C VAL A 30 19.54 1.86 -4.80
N VAL A 31 20.35 0.83 -4.52
CA VAL A 31 21.58 0.99 -3.73
C VAL A 31 22.57 1.91 -4.44
N GLU A 32 22.77 1.74 -5.74
CA GLU A 32 23.64 2.61 -6.54
C GLU A 32 23.16 4.07 -6.51
N TYR A 33 21.84 4.30 -6.63
CA TYR A 33 21.29 5.65 -6.55
C TYR A 33 21.49 6.28 -5.17
N LEU A 34 21.24 5.53 -4.09
CA LEU A 34 21.23 6.06 -2.74
C LEU A 34 22.63 6.23 -2.13
N TYR A 35 23.54 5.33 -2.46
CA TYR A 35 24.86 5.25 -1.82
C TYR A 35 26.01 5.48 -2.82
N GLY A 36 25.69 5.73 -4.09
CA GLY A 36 26.65 5.99 -5.16
C GLY A 36 27.55 4.78 -5.47
N PRO A 37 28.62 5.00 -6.25
CA PRO A 37 29.55 3.95 -6.65
C PRO A 37 30.21 3.23 -5.46
N LYS A 38 30.39 3.92 -4.33
CA LYS A 38 30.95 3.31 -3.10
C LYS A 38 29.99 2.32 -2.45
N GLY A 39 28.70 2.67 -2.33
CA GLY A 39 27.71 1.73 -1.81
C GLY A 39 27.47 0.55 -2.74
N LYS A 40 27.53 0.77 -4.06
CA LYS A 40 27.53 -0.32 -5.05
C LYS A 40 28.73 -1.26 -4.85
N LEU A 41 29.93 -0.71 -4.68
CA LEU A 41 31.12 -1.51 -4.44
C LEU A 41 31.04 -2.29 -3.12
N GLU A 42 30.55 -1.66 -2.05
CA GLU A 42 30.31 -2.34 -0.78
C GLU A 42 29.30 -3.48 -0.94
N TRP A 43 28.20 -3.27 -1.66
CA TRP A 43 27.22 -4.32 -1.96
C TRP A 43 27.82 -5.48 -2.76
N ILE A 44 28.56 -5.21 -3.85
CA ILE A 44 29.25 -6.24 -4.67
C ILE A 44 30.26 -7.03 -3.83
N MET A 45 30.94 -6.38 -2.88
CA MET A 45 31.93 -7.01 -2.00
C MET A 45 31.30 -7.76 -0.80
N GLY A 46 29.98 -8.01 -0.82
CA GLY A 46 29.28 -8.71 0.28
C GLY A 46 29.09 -7.85 1.53
N GLY A 47 29.32 -6.54 1.41
CA GLY A 47 29.04 -5.54 2.43
C GLY A 47 27.54 -5.41 2.65
N ARG A 48 27.14 -5.37 3.92
CA ARG A 48 25.74 -5.34 4.37
C ARG A 48 25.10 -3.96 4.17
N VAL A 49 25.16 -3.36 2.97
CA VAL A 49 24.41 -2.14 2.66
C VAL A 49 22.93 -2.52 2.55
N ARG A 50 22.27 -2.60 3.71
CA ARG A 50 20.84 -2.88 3.82
C ARG A 50 20.09 -1.56 3.91
N LEU A 51 19.21 -1.33 2.95
CA LEU A 51 18.29 -0.21 3.00
C LEU A 51 17.31 -0.44 4.14
N ASN A 52 17.45 0.32 5.23
CA ASN A 52 16.49 0.28 6.33
C ASN A 52 15.21 1.06 5.97
N PHE A 53 14.13 0.82 6.70
CA PHE A 53 12.83 1.41 6.43
C PHE A 53 12.84 2.95 6.51
N THR A 54 13.51 3.52 7.50
CA THR A 54 13.63 4.98 7.66
C THR A 54 14.25 5.63 6.42
N THR A 55 15.39 5.10 5.95
CA THR A 55 16.05 5.61 4.73
C THR A 55 15.16 5.41 3.51
N PHE A 56 14.50 4.26 3.38
CA PHE A 56 13.55 3.98 2.30
C PHE A 56 12.43 5.05 2.23
N ILE A 57 11.77 5.34 3.36
CA ILE A 57 10.68 6.33 3.43
C ILE A 57 11.18 7.75 3.15
N ARG A 58 12.30 8.16 3.76
CA ARG A 58 12.88 9.49 3.52
C ARG A 58 13.18 9.71 2.04
N GLN A 59 13.76 8.70 1.40
CA GLN A 59 14.09 8.76 -0.02
C GLN A 59 12.86 8.83 -0.92
N LEU A 60 11.78 8.14 -0.56
CA LEU A 60 10.51 8.30 -1.27
C LEU A 60 9.89 9.69 -1.08
N GLY A 61 10.10 10.34 0.05
CA GLY A 61 9.61 11.68 0.36
C GLY A 61 10.38 12.84 -0.30
N GLU A 62 11.56 12.57 -0.86
CA GLU A 62 12.35 13.58 -1.57
C GLU A 62 11.80 13.89 -2.97
N ASN A 63 12.01 15.13 -3.42
CA ASN A 63 11.64 15.57 -4.77
C ASN A 63 12.55 14.95 -5.85
N GLY A 64 11.97 14.53 -6.97
CA GLY A 64 12.72 14.05 -8.14
C GLY A 64 11.97 13.02 -8.96
N ASN A 65 12.55 12.61 -10.08
CA ASN A 65 11.91 11.71 -11.05
C ASN A 65 12.61 10.34 -11.18
N HIS A 66 13.27 9.88 -10.12
CA HIS A 66 14.01 8.61 -10.17
C HIS A 66 13.06 7.41 -10.39
N PRO A 67 13.40 6.44 -11.26
CA PRO A 67 12.55 5.25 -11.53
C PRO A 67 12.13 4.48 -10.27
N PHE A 68 13.01 4.42 -9.26
CA PHE A 68 12.67 3.89 -7.94
C PHE A 68 11.35 4.46 -7.42
N ARG A 69 11.18 5.79 -7.41
CA ARG A 69 9.96 6.44 -6.89
C ARG A 69 8.72 6.15 -7.74
N GLN A 70 8.92 5.65 -8.96
CA GLN A 70 7.84 5.35 -9.89
C GLN A 70 7.28 3.93 -9.76
N HIS A 71 7.86 3.09 -8.91
CA HIS A 71 7.49 1.68 -8.82
C HIS A 71 6.06 1.46 -8.28
N VAL A 72 5.31 0.59 -8.96
CA VAL A 72 3.89 0.30 -8.70
C VAL A 72 3.57 -0.07 -7.24
N LEU A 73 4.50 -0.72 -6.53
CA LEU A 73 4.27 -1.17 -5.15
C LEU A 73 4.23 -0.04 -4.11
N TRP A 74 4.80 1.12 -4.40
CA TRP A 74 4.78 2.29 -3.50
C TRP A 74 4.33 3.58 -4.21
N GLN A 75 3.72 3.47 -5.38
CA GLN A 75 2.92 4.55 -5.97
C GLN A 75 1.57 4.73 -5.29
N GLN A 76 0.90 5.87 -5.48
CA GLN A 76 -0.47 6.07 -4.99
C GLN A 76 -1.45 5.10 -5.67
N GLN A 77 -2.28 4.42 -4.89
CA GLN A 77 -3.26 3.47 -5.40
C GLN A 77 -4.36 4.14 -6.21
N ALA A 78 -4.74 5.38 -5.88
CA ALA A 78 -5.71 6.14 -6.66
C ALA A 78 -5.26 6.32 -8.12
N LYS A 79 -3.94 6.51 -8.32
CA LYS A 79 -3.31 6.56 -9.64
C LYS A 79 -3.31 5.19 -10.31
N GLU A 80 -2.92 4.13 -9.61
CA GLU A 80 -2.86 2.76 -10.17
C GLU A 80 -4.25 2.22 -10.53
N CYS A 81 -5.29 2.56 -9.75
CA CYS A 81 -6.67 2.23 -10.08
C CYS A 81 -7.22 3.06 -11.24
N ALA A 82 -6.49 4.06 -11.74
CA ALA A 82 -6.92 4.93 -12.83
C ALA A 82 -8.34 5.50 -12.66
N LEU A 83 -8.72 5.86 -11.42
CA LEU A 83 -10.08 6.32 -11.06
C LEU A 83 -10.50 7.64 -11.73
N GLU A 84 -9.57 8.31 -12.41
CA GLU A 84 -9.84 9.50 -13.20
C GLU A 84 -10.17 9.17 -14.67
N ARG A 85 -9.94 7.93 -15.09
CA ARG A 85 -10.05 7.47 -16.48
C ARG A 85 -11.05 6.33 -16.67
N LEU A 86 -11.33 5.58 -15.62
CA LEU A 86 -12.21 4.42 -15.65
C LEU A 86 -13.41 4.65 -14.74
N ASP A 87 -14.59 4.27 -15.23
CA ASP A 87 -15.79 4.17 -14.41
C ASP A 87 -15.74 2.82 -13.66
N ILE A 88 -15.29 2.87 -12.40
CA ILE A 88 -15.09 1.68 -11.58
C ILE A 88 -16.31 1.45 -10.69
N ASP A 89 -17.06 0.39 -11.01
CA ASP A 89 -18.24 -0.07 -10.27
C ASP A 89 -17.97 -0.43 -8.81
N PHE A 90 -16.76 -0.90 -8.50
CA PHE A 90 -16.40 -1.40 -7.18
C PHE A 90 -14.89 -1.33 -6.93
N VAL A 91 -14.51 -0.79 -5.77
CA VAL A 91 -13.13 -0.79 -5.28
C VAL A 91 -13.08 -1.50 -3.93
N GLY A 92 -12.60 -2.73 -3.92
CA GLY A 92 -12.44 -3.51 -2.69
C GLY A 92 -11.22 -3.08 -1.86
N ARG A 93 -11.23 -3.41 -0.58
CA ARG A 93 -10.18 -3.18 0.41
C ARG A 93 -9.56 -4.50 0.84
N LEU A 94 -8.24 -4.54 0.94
CA LEU A 94 -7.55 -5.75 1.41
C LEU A 94 -7.91 -6.06 2.86
N GLU A 95 -8.21 -5.05 3.67
CA GLU A 95 -8.70 -5.21 5.04
C GLU A 95 -10.06 -5.91 5.13
N GLN A 96 -10.81 -5.96 4.01
CA GLN A 96 -12.16 -6.53 3.92
C GLN A 96 -12.27 -7.54 2.76
N SER A 97 -11.15 -8.14 2.35
CA SER A 97 -11.06 -8.89 1.10
C SER A 97 -12.07 -10.02 0.96
N GLU A 98 -12.38 -10.71 2.06
CA GLU A 98 -13.38 -11.80 2.07
C GLU A 98 -14.80 -11.26 1.85
N ALA A 99 -15.19 -10.22 2.59
CA ALA A 99 -16.51 -9.61 2.44
C ALA A 99 -16.68 -8.95 1.06
N ASP A 100 -15.65 -8.25 0.60
CA ASP A 100 -15.64 -7.57 -0.69
C ASP A 100 -15.67 -8.54 -1.86
N SER A 101 -14.88 -9.62 -1.82
CA SER A 101 -14.93 -10.67 -2.84
C SER A 101 -16.31 -11.33 -2.89
N THR A 102 -16.89 -11.65 -1.73
CA THR A 102 -18.26 -12.20 -1.63
C THR A 102 -19.29 -11.25 -2.25
N ALA A 103 -19.20 -9.95 -1.97
CA ALA A 103 -20.11 -8.94 -2.53
C ALA A 103 -19.99 -8.85 -4.06
N VAL A 104 -18.77 -8.89 -4.60
CA VAL A 104 -18.52 -8.90 -6.05
C VAL A 104 -19.07 -10.16 -6.69
N LEU A 105 -18.76 -11.34 -6.17
CA LEU A 105 -19.22 -12.64 -6.69
C LEU A 105 -20.75 -12.69 -6.78
N ARG A 106 -21.44 -12.18 -5.75
CA ARG A 106 -22.91 -12.02 -5.78
C ARG A 106 -23.38 -11.08 -6.87
N LYS A 107 -22.73 -9.92 -7.05
CA LYS A 107 -23.11 -8.91 -8.06
C LYS A 107 -22.95 -9.46 -9.49
N ILE A 108 -21.99 -10.34 -9.73
CA ILE A 108 -21.75 -10.95 -11.06
C ILE A 108 -22.45 -12.31 -11.26
N GLY A 109 -23.31 -12.73 -10.33
CA GLY A 109 -24.17 -13.91 -10.51
C GLY A 109 -23.53 -15.26 -10.17
N ILE A 110 -22.44 -15.28 -9.41
CA ILE A 110 -21.78 -16.51 -8.92
C ILE A 110 -21.67 -16.56 -7.39
N PRO A 111 -22.81 -16.48 -6.65
CA PRO A 111 -22.81 -16.33 -5.20
C PRO A 111 -22.34 -17.56 -4.41
N GLU A 112 -22.23 -18.71 -5.05
CA GLU A 112 -21.85 -19.99 -4.41
C GLU A 112 -20.34 -20.25 -4.46
N GLU A 113 -19.59 -19.44 -5.22
CA GLU A 113 -18.14 -19.57 -5.33
C GLU A 113 -17.42 -18.89 -4.17
N THR A 114 -16.24 -19.40 -3.83
CA THR A 114 -15.33 -18.79 -2.85
C THR A 114 -13.95 -18.61 -3.46
N LEU A 115 -13.34 -17.45 -3.28
CA LEU A 115 -11.94 -17.26 -3.68
C LEU A 115 -11.01 -18.10 -2.78
N PRO A 116 -9.89 -18.61 -3.32
CA PRO A 116 -8.93 -19.36 -2.52
C PRO A 116 -8.33 -18.47 -1.42
N SER A 117 -8.05 -19.06 -0.26
CA SER A 117 -7.38 -18.37 0.84
C SER A 117 -5.92 -18.05 0.50
N ALA A 118 -5.33 -17.12 1.24
CA ALA A 118 -3.91 -16.79 1.14
C ALA A 118 -2.99 -18.02 1.30
N ASP A 119 -3.34 -18.92 2.22
CA ASP A 119 -2.62 -20.18 2.46
C ASP A 119 -2.77 -21.14 1.28
N ALA A 120 -3.97 -21.23 0.69
CA ALA A 120 -4.22 -22.09 -0.47
C ALA A 120 -3.39 -21.69 -1.71
N ILE A 121 -2.93 -20.44 -1.79
CA ILE A 121 -2.08 -19.94 -2.87
C ILE A 121 -0.61 -19.72 -2.45
N ASN A 122 -0.18 -20.22 -1.28
CA ASN A 122 1.17 -20.06 -0.74
C ASN A 122 1.64 -18.60 -0.66
N ASN A 123 0.73 -17.68 -0.28
CA ASN A 123 1.05 -16.27 -0.14
C ASN A 123 0.67 -15.77 1.27
N PRO A 124 1.47 -16.09 2.31
CA PRO A 124 1.15 -15.77 3.70
C PRO A 124 1.16 -14.27 4.04
N GLY A 125 1.51 -13.41 3.06
CA GLY A 125 1.66 -11.97 3.29
C GLY A 125 2.85 -11.64 4.19
N THR A 126 3.00 -10.35 4.51
CA THR A 126 4.15 -9.81 5.29
C THR A 126 3.83 -9.52 6.74
N SER A 127 2.57 -9.73 7.17
CA SER A 127 2.03 -9.27 8.46
C SER A 127 2.26 -7.78 8.73
N ALA A 128 2.45 -6.94 7.69
CA ALA A 128 2.81 -5.53 7.87
C ALA A 128 1.82 -4.72 8.71
N ALA A 129 0.52 -5.06 8.68
CA ALA A 129 -0.50 -4.32 9.42
C ALA A 129 -0.30 -4.40 10.95
N SER A 130 0.22 -5.52 11.46
CA SER A 130 0.43 -5.75 12.90
C SER A 130 1.82 -5.33 13.39
N ARG A 131 2.61 -4.68 12.52
CA ARG A 131 4.01 -4.31 12.79
C ARG A 131 4.24 -2.82 12.61
N LEU A 132 3.19 -2.03 12.40
CA LEU A 132 3.33 -0.61 12.07
C LEU A 132 4.07 0.16 13.16
N SER A 133 3.79 -0.14 14.42
CA SER A 133 4.43 0.47 15.60
C SER A 133 5.93 0.16 15.70
N GLU A 134 6.40 -0.96 15.13
CA GLU A 134 7.83 -1.32 15.09
C GLU A 134 8.63 -0.44 14.11
N PHE A 135 7.97 0.05 13.05
CA PHE A 135 8.64 0.68 11.91
C PHE A 135 8.40 2.19 11.80
N TYR A 136 7.23 2.68 12.22
CA TYR A 136 6.85 4.08 12.02
C TYR A 136 7.21 4.96 13.22
N THR A 137 7.94 6.04 12.93
CA THR A 137 8.09 7.19 13.83
C THR A 137 7.14 8.31 13.41
N PRO A 138 6.86 9.32 14.27
CA PRO A 138 6.04 10.47 13.88
C PRO A 138 6.51 11.16 12.59
N GLU A 139 7.83 11.30 12.42
CA GLU A 139 8.43 11.84 11.19
C GLU A 139 8.07 11.01 9.96
N LEU A 140 8.20 9.67 10.03
CA LEU A 140 7.89 8.79 8.90
C LEU A 140 6.39 8.79 8.58
N VAL A 141 5.54 8.93 9.61
CA VAL A 141 4.10 9.08 9.44
C VAL A 141 3.78 10.34 8.63
N GLU A 142 4.38 11.48 8.96
CA GLU A 142 4.17 12.73 8.22
C GLU A 142 4.60 12.62 6.75
N ILE A 143 5.71 11.94 6.47
CA ILE A 143 6.16 11.71 5.09
C ILE A 143 5.13 10.90 4.31
N VAL A 144 4.62 9.81 4.90
CA VAL A 144 3.63 8.94 4.24
C VAL A 144 2.28 9.65 4.08
N GLN A 145 1.85 10.43 5.06
CA GLN A 145 0.63 11.25 4.95
C GLN A 145 0.70 12.19 3.73
N LYS A 146 1.85 12.86 3.53
CA LYS A 146 2.06 13.73 2.36
C LYS A 146 2.13 12.93 1.06
N LEU A 147 2.91 11.85 1.05
CA LEU A 147 3.14 11.05 -0.17
C LEU A 147 1.86 10.39 -0.69
N TYR A 148 0.96 9.96 0.20
CA TYR A 148 -0.27 9.25 -0.14
C TYR A 148 -1.55 10.03 0.19
N GLN A 149 -1.49 11.36 0.27
CA GLN A 149 -2.64 12.21 0.56
C GLN A 149 -3.86 11.83 -0.31
N GLY A 150 -3.64 11.64 -1.61
CA GLY A 150 -4.71 11.23 -2.54
C GLY A 150 -5.35 9.89 -2.20
N ASP A 151 -4.59 8.91 -1.67
CA ASP A 151 -5.15 7.62 -1.24
C ASP A 151 -5.97 7.78 0.05
N PHE A 152 -5.47 8.56 1.01
CA PHE A 152 -6.20 8.81 2.27
C PHE A 152 -7.54 9.49 1.99
N GLU A 153 -7.54 10.54 1.16
CA GLU A 153 -8.75 11.28 0.80
C GLU A 153 -9.71 10.45 -0.05
N ARG A 154 -9.22 9.87 -1.16
CA ARG A 154 -10.08 9.18 -2.14
C ARG A 154 -10.70 7.91 -1.59
N PHE A 155 -9.98 7.20 -0.72
CA PHE A 155 -10.44 5.95 -0.11
C PHE A 155 -10.87 6.12 1.34
N GLY A 156 -10.89 7.33 1.90
CA GLY A 156 -11.36 7.57 3.27
C GLY A 156 -10.60 6.78 4.33
N TYR A 157 -9.29 6.64 4.19
CA TYR A 157 -8.45 6.06 5.24
C TYR A 157 -8.10 7.12 6.29
N SER A 158 -8.00 6.71 7.56
CA SER A 158 -7.52 7.60 8.63
C SER A 158 -6.07 8.01 8.37
N LEU A 159 -5.74 9.28 8.66
CA LEU A 159 -4.37 9.78 8.69
C LEU A 159 -3.59 9.28 9.92
N GLU A 160 -4.29 8.80 10.94
CA GLU A 160 -3.66 8.22 12.12
C GLU A 160 -3.09 6.84 11.79
N LEU A 161 -1.94 6.53 12.39
CA LEU A 161 -1.36 5.20 12.30
C LEU A 161 -2.33 4.20 12.97
N PRO A 162 -2.81 3.17 12.25
CA PRO A 162 -3.67 2.16 12.85
C PRO A 162 -2.98 1.54 14.08
N SER A 163 -3.66 1.52 15.23
CA SER A 163 -3.25 0.66 16.33
C SER A 163 -3.45 -0.80 15.93
N ASP A 164 -2.73 -1.73 16.56
CA ASP A 164 -2.87 -3.19 16.30
C ASP A 164 -4.28 -3.77 16.57
N ALA A 165 -5.25 -2.93 16.95
CA ALA A 165 -6.67 -3.26 16.97
C ALA A 165 -7.28 -3.12 15.56
N PRO A 166 -8.14 -4.06 15.11
CA PRO A 166 -8.75 -3.99 13.80
C PRO A 166 -9.44 -2.63 13.61
N ALA A 167 -8.97 -1.86 12.63
CA ALA A 167 -9.53 -0.56 12.30
C ALA A 167 -11.01 -0.75 11.92
N SER A 168 -11.90 -0.36 12.84
CA SER A 168 -13.32 -0.22 12.55
C SER A 168 -13.47 0.96 11.58
N PRO A 169 -14.08 0.78 10.40
CA PRO A 169 -14.24 1.90 9.50
C PRO A 169 -15.24 2.88 10.09
N ALA A 170 -14.84 4.16 10.15
CA ALA A 170 -15.72 5.27 10.45
C ALA A 170 -16.99 5.15 9.60
N THR A 171 -18.13 5.07 10.29
CA THR A 171 -19.44 4.90 9.69
C THR A 171 -19.70 6.06 8.74
N ARG A 172 -19.84 5.77 7.44
CA ARG A 172 -20.43 6.74 6.51
C ARG A 172 -21.87 6.97 6.94
N SER A 173 -22.15 8.13 7.50
CA SER A 173 -23.53 8.60 7.70
C SER A 173 -24.18 8.69 6.33
N ALA A 174 -25.15 7.82 6.07
CA ALA A 174 -26.00 7.90 4.90
C ALA A 174 -26.82 9.20 5.02
N SER A 175 -26.50 10.22 4.23
CA SER A 175 -27.44 11.33 4.01
C SER A 175 -28.54 10.82 3.10
N THR A 176 -29.66 10.40 3.67
CA THR A 176 -30.91 10.18 2.93
C THR A 176 -31.48 11.54 2.51
N GLY A 177 -31.02 12.04 1.37
CA GLY A 177 -31.69 13.11 0.64
C GLY A 177 -32.99 12.58 0.04
N SER A 178 -34.11 12.76 0.75
CA SER A 178 -35.45 12.57 0.20
C SER A 178 -35.75 13.73 -0.75
N THR A 179 -35.60 13.51 -2.05
CA THR A 179 -36.10 14.44 -3.07
C THR A 179 -37.46 13.94 -3.53
N SER A 180 -38.52 14.56 -3.01
CA SER A 180 -39.88 14.39 -3.49
C SER A 180 -40.00 14.97 -4.90
N ILE A 181 -40.39 14.15 -5.88
CA ILE A 181 -40.77 14.60 -7.22
C ILE A 181 -42.23 15.05 -7.16
N PRO A 182 -42.58 16.31 -7.48
CA PRO A 182 -43.97 16.69 -7.64
C PRO A 182 -44.50 16.17 -8.98
N LYS A 183 -45.67 15.51 -8.93
CA LYS A 183 -46.45 15.20 -10.13
C LYS A 183 -47.11 16.48 -10.63
N ASN A 184 -46.93 16.78 -11.92
CA ASN A 184 -47.88 17.51 -12.74
C ASN A 184 -47.95 16.82 -14.10
#